data_AF-A0A9X4FHW4-F1
#
_entry.id   AF-A0A9X4FHW4-F1
#
_cell.length_a   1.000
_cell.length_b   1.000
_cell.length_c   1.000
_cell.angle_alpha   90.00
_cell.angle_beta   90.00
_cell.angle_gamma   90.00
#
_symmetry.space_group_name_H-M   'P 1'
#
loop_
_entity.id
_entity.type
_entity.pdbx_description
1 polymer ?
#
loop_
_entity_poly.entity_id
_entity_poly.type
_entity_poly.pdbx_seq_one_letter_code
_entity_poly.pdbx_strand_id
1 'polypeptide(L)'
;MENTSTKQVITAPVASIIVTLTICLTLLFALGSFKASNLDYATVNFDGGYKKIGVISEQRSFSDVEVKFNDKVLWSGSLDYVAGEIANSIASEKEPQNITWKEGVTLNGTAGVSWDGSESSFKLTMETIDLVSTKEVPLVVQDVITQLRTLDRKVKDENDISAKQALTFSEAPSASFTLTKFLAALRNM
;
A
#
# COMPACT_ATOMS: atom_id res chain seq x y z
N MET A 1 58.71 -45.40 -16.63
CA MET A 1 57.38 -44.77 -16.76
C MET A 1 57.61 -43.27 -16.81
N GLU A 2 57.64 -42.70 -18.01
CA GLU A 2 57.75 -41.24 -18.19
C GLU A 2 56.42 -40.60 -17.83
N ASN A 3 56.48 -39.62 -16.93
CA ASN A 3 55.36 -38.80 -16.52
C ASN A 3 55.26 -37.62 -17.50
N THR A 4 54.60 -37.83 -18.64
CA THR A 4 54.28 -36.73 -19.57
C THR A 4 53.23 -35.83 -18.94
N SER A 5 53.70 -34.83 -18.18
CA SER A 5 52.90 -33.67 -17.82
C SER A 5 52.57 -32.90 -19.10
N THR A 6 51.31 -33.01 -19.55
CA THR A 6 50.79 -32.22 -20.66
C THR A 6 50.76 -30.74 -20.21
N LYS A 7 51.83 -30.00 -20.52
CA LYS A 7 51.79 -28.53 -20.47
C LYS A 7 50.75 -28.08 -21.50
N GLN A 8 49.56 -27.70 -21.04
CA GLN A 8 48.60 -26.99 -21.88
C GLN A 8 49.24 -25.66 -22.30
N VAL A 9 49.72 -25.61 -23.55
CA VAL A 9 50.21 -24.38 -24.16
C VAL A 9 48.99 -23.57 -24.56
N ILE A 10 48.66 -22.54 -23.78
CA ILE A 10 47.66 -21.54 -24.16
C ILE A 10 48.23 -20.81 -25.39
N THR A 11 47.68 -21.08 -26.57
CA THR A 11 48.08 -20.40 -27.81
C THR A 11 47.58 -18.95 -27.77
N ALA A 12 48.28 -18.04 -28.45
CA ALA A 12 47.94 -16.61 -28.49
C ALA A 12 46.45 -16.31 -28.81
N PRO A 13 45.76 -17.05 -29.71
CA PRO A 13 44.32 -16.88 -29.93
C PRO A 13 43.47 -17.24 -28.72
N VAL A 14 43.84 -18.30 -27.98
CA VAL A 14 43.10 -18.75 -26.78
C VAL A 14 43.31 -17.77 -25.63
N ALA A 15 44.52 -17.23 -25.46
CA ALA A 15 44.79 -16.17 -24.50
C ALA A 15 43.97 -14.90 -24.79
N SER A 16 43.88 -14.50 -26.06
CA SER A 16 43.07 -13.34 -26.50
C SER A 16 41.58 -13.49 -26.15
N ILE A 17 41.01 -14.68 -26.37
CA ILE A 17 39.60 -14.98 -26.03
C ILE A 17 39.38 -14.87 -24.52
N ILE A 18 40.27 -15.45 -23.71
CA ILE A 18 40.17 -15.41 -22.24
C ILE A 18 40.27 -13.98 -21.71
N VAL A 19 41.22 -13.18 -22.22
CA VAL A 19 41.39 -11.77 -21.83
C VAL A 19 40.15 -10.96 -22.22
N THR A 20 39.64 -11.15 -23.43
CA THR A 20 38.44 -10.44 -23.90
C THR A 20 37.21 -10.79 -23.06
N LEU A 21 37.00 -12.07 -22.75
CA LEU A 21 35.92 -12.51 -21.85
C LEU A 21 36.05 -11.90 -20.45
N THR A 22 37.26 -11.85 -19.91
CA THR A 22 37.52 -11.27 -18.58
C THR A 22 37.23 -9.77 -18.56
N ILE A 23 37.61 -9.05 -19.61
CA ILE A 23 37.30 -7.61 -19.76
C ILE A 23 35.80 -7.41 -19.91
N CYS A 24 35.11 -8.18 -20.75
CA CYS A 24 33.66 -8.10 -20.90
C CYS A 24 32.92 -8.40 -19.59
N LEU A 25 33.33 -9.44 -18.86
CA LEU A 25 32.72 -9.80 -17.59
C LEU A 25 32.98 -8.74 -16.53
N THR A 26 34.20 -8.22 -16.41
CA THR A 26 34.51 -7.13 -15.48
C THR A 26 33.75 -5.85 -15.83
N LEU A 27 33.58 -5.55 -17.12
CA LEU A 27 32.75 -4.43 -17.57
C LEU A 27 31.28 -4.64 -17.20
N LEU A 28 30.71 -5.83 -17.44
CA LEU A 28 29.33 -6.16 -17.08
C LEU A 28 29.10 -6.15 -15.56
N PHE A 29 30.06 -6.62 -14.76
CA PHE A 29 30.03 -6.50 -13.31
C PHE A 29 30.13 -5.04 -12.84
N ALA A 30 31.03 -4.25 -13.43
CA ALA A 30 31.19 -2.82 -13.11
C ALA A 30 29.97 -1.99 -13.51
N LEU A 31 29.29 -2.34 -14.61
CA LEU A 31 28.04 -1.74 -15.05
C LEU A 31 26.83 -2.21 -14.22
N GLY A 32 27.03 -3.13 -13.28
CA GLY A 32 25.97 -3.63 -12.40
C GLY A 32 24.97 -4.53 -13.10
N SER A 33 25.30 -5.10 -14.28
CA SER A 33 24.40 -5.96 -15.06
C SER A 33 23.97 -7.25 -14.33
N PHE A 34 24.63 -7.56 -13.20
CA PHE A 34 24.32 -8.71 -12.35
C PHE A 34 23.72 -8.33 -10.98
N LYS A 35 23.45 -7.04 -10.71
CA LYS A 35 22.68 -6.69 -9.51
C LYS A 35 21.25 -7.19 -9.70
N ALA A 36 20.78 -8.00 -8.76
CA ALA A 36 19.36 -8.32 -8.69
C ALA A 36 18.58 -7.01 -8.62
N SER A 37 17.60 -6.88 -9.51
CA SER A 37 16.66 -5.78 -9.51
C SER A 37 15.90 -5.77 -8.18
N ASN A 38 16.05 -4.69 -7.40
CA ASN A 38 15.20 -4.48 -6.24
C ASN A 38 13.84 -4.00 -6.73
N LEU A 39 12.87 -4.91 -6.76
CA LEU A 39 11.48 -4.63 -7.10
C LEU A 39 10.71 -4.23 -5.84
N ASP A 40 11.12 -3.13 -5.20
CA ASP A 40 10.54 -2.61 -3.96
C ASP A 40 9.79 -1.29 -4.16
N TYR A 41 9.85 -0.72 -5.35
CA TYR A 41 9.18 0.54 -5.66
C TYR A 41 7.71 0.30 -5.99
N ALA A 42 6.81 0.78 -5.13
CA ALA A 42 5.40 0.51 -5.19
C ALA A 42 4.60 1.56 -6.00
N THR A 43 3.66 1.04 -6.78
CA THR A 43 2.61 1.79 -7.46
C THR A 43 1.25 1.28 -6.99
N VAL A 44 0.38 2.18 -6.53
CA VAL A 44 -1.01 1.86 -6.20
C VAL A 44 -1.86 2.09 -7.45
N ASN A 45 -2.62 1.09 -7.85
CA ASN A 45 -3.61 1.16 -8.93
C ASN A 45 -5.00 1.29 -8.31
N PHE A 46 -5.82 2.18 -8.86
CA PHE A 46 -7.18 2.45 -8.38
C PHE A 46 -8.06 2.86 -9.55
N ASP A 47 -9.38 2.91 -9.32
CA ASP A 47 -10.31 3.24 -10.39
C ASP A 47 -10.03 4.63 -10.96
N GLY A 48 -9.70 4.67 -12.26
CA GLY A 48 -9.37 5.90 -12.98
C GLY A 48 -7.89 6.27 -12.99
N GLY A 49 -6.98 5.47 -12.43
CA GLY A 49 -5.54 5.73 -12.59
C GLY A 49 -4.60 4.91 -11.71
N TYR A 50 -3.39 5.45 -11.54
CA TYR A 50 -2.37 4.88 -10.68
C TYR A 50 -1.56 6.00 -10.02
N LYS A 51 -0.94 5.69 -8.88
CA LYS A 51 -0.01 6.60 -8.19
C LYS A 51 1.22 5.84 -7.73
N LYS A 52 2.38 6.33 -8.14
CA LYS A 52 3.68 5.89 -7.63
C LYS A 52 3.85 6.44 -6.21
N ILE A 53 4.09 5.55 -5.25
CA ILE A 53 4.22 5.93 -3.83
C ILE A 53 5.65 5.71 -3.29
N GLY A 54 6.50 5.01 -4.05
CA GLY A 54 7.88 4.74 -3.67
C GLY A 54 8.02 3.45 -2.88
N VAL A 55 9.07 3.34 -2.06
CA VAL A 55 9.25 2.16 -1.20
C VAL A 55 8.32 2.28 0.00
N ILE A 56 7.48 1.26 0.23
CA ILE A 56 6.50 1.26 1.32
C ILE A 56 7.21 1.10 2.66
N SER A 57 7.01 2.04 3.58
CA SER A 57 7.47 1.96 4.97
C SER A 57 6.39 1.47 5.93
N GLU A 58 5.11 1.78 5.64
CA GLU A 58 3.98 1.38 6.46
C GLU A 58 2.76 1.05 5.60
N GLN A 59 2.03 -0.01 5.97
CA GLN A 59 0.68 -0.29 5.48
C GLN A 59 -0.22 -0.48 6.69
N ARG A 60 -1.37 0.20 6.71
CA ARG A 60 -2.36 0.06 7.78
C ARG A 60 -3.78 0.24 7.25
N SER A 61 -4.73 -0.45 7.87
CA SER A 61 -6.15 -0.13 7.67
C SER A 61 -6.46 1.23 8.29
N PHE A 62 -7.41 1.94 7.69
CA PHE A 62 -7.97 3.16 8.24
C PHE A 62 -9.49 3.08 8.25
N SER A 63 -10.10 3.79 9.19
CA SER A 63 -11.51 4.12 9.14
C SER A 63 -11.72 5.51 9.73
N ASP A 64 -12.67 6.23 9.16
CA ASP A 64 -13.09 7.55 9.59
C ASP A 64 -14.61 7.61 9.49
N VAL A 65 -15.27 7.73 10.63
CA VAL A 65 -16.72 7.69 10.80
C VAL A 65 -17.14 8.88 11.64
N GLU A 66 -18.28 9.44 11.32
CA GLU A 66 -18.86 10.59 11.97
C GLU A 66 -20.37 10.37 12.14
N VAL A 67 -20.86 10.62 13.35
CA VAL A 67 -22.29 10.64 13.67
C VAL A 67 -22.70 12.07 13.97
N LYS A 68 -23.71 12.55 13.27
CA LYS A 68 -24.23 13.92 13.38
C LYS A 68 -25.70 13.93 13.75
N PHE A 69 -26.11 14.97 14.45
CA PHE A 69 -27.51 15.30 14.67
C PHE A 69 -27.66 16.82 14.57
N ASN A 70 -28.49 17.29 13.62
CA ASN A 70 -28.67 18.73 13.33
C ASN A 70 -27.32 19.45 13.15
N ASP A 71 -26.45 18.91 12.28
CA ASP A 71 -25.09 19.40 11.99
C ASP A 71 -24.09 19.37 13.16
N LYS A 72 -24.50 18.94 14.35
CA LYS A 72 -23.61 18.75 15.48
C LYS A 72 -23.03 17.34 15.47
N VAL A 73 -21.70 17.24 15.46
CA VAL A 73 -20.99 15.98 15.63
C VAL A 73 -21.20 15.47 17.05
N LEU A 74 -21.75 14.27 17.17
CA LEU A 74 -21.93 13.55 18.43
C LEU A 74 -20.70 12.69 18.72
N TRP A 75 -20.25 11.93 17.72
CA TRP A 75 -19.06 11.07 17.78
C TRP A 75 -18.32 11.10 16.45
N SER A 76 -16.99 11.02 16.50
CA SER A 76 -16.15 10.89 15.31
C SER A 76 -14.88 10.10 15.65
N GLY A 77 -14.44 9.25 14.72
CA GLY A 77 -13.23 8.44 14.87
C GLY A 77 -13.27 7.16 14.04
N SER A 78 -12.55 6.13 14.49
CA SER A 78 -12.58 4.82 13.83
C SER A 78 -13.93 4.11 13.99
N LEU A 79 -14.22 3.17 13.10
CA LEU A 79 -15.42 2.32 13.16
C LEU A 79 -15.62 1.70 14.54
N ASP A 80 -14.57 1.09 15.09
CA ASP A 80 -14.62 0.43 16.40
C ASP A 80 -14.82 1.42 17.56
N TYR A 81 -14.15 2.58 17.49
CA TYR A 81 -14.33 3.63 18.49
C TYR A 81 -15.77 4.16 18.51
N VAL A 82 -16.31 4.55 17.36
CA VAL A 82 -17.68 5.05 17.25
C VAL A 82 -18.69 3.99 17.67
N ALA A 83 -18.49 2.72 17.27
CA ALA A 83 -19.35 1.62 17.72
C ALA A 83 -19.31 1.44 19.25
N GLY A 84 -18.13 1.60 19.86
CA GLY A 84 -17.95 1.57 21.32
C GLY A 84 -18.67 2.71 22.04
N GLU A 85 -18.54 3.94 21.54
CA GLU A 85 -19.23 5.12 22.09
C GLU A 85 -20.76 4.98 22.01
N ILE A 86 -21.28 4.51 20.86
CA ILE A 86 -22.72 4.26 20.70
C ILE A 86 -23.17 3.18 21.70
N ALA A 87 -22.44 2.07 21.82
CA ALA A 87 -22.77 1.01 22.77
C ALA A 87 -22.75 1.49 24.23
N ASN A 88 -21.77 2.31 24.60
CA ASN A 88 -21.68 2.91 25.93
C ASN A 88 -22.86 3.85 26.21
N SER A 89 -23.33 4.60 25.21
CA SER A 89 -24.46 5.53 25.35
C SER A 89 -25.79 4.84 25.69
N ILE A 90 -25.94 3.56 25.33
CA ILE A 90 -27.16 2.76 25.58
C ILE A 90 -26.97 1.70 26.67
N ALA A 91 -25.78 1.60 27.28
CA ALA A 91 -25.46 0.52 28.22
C ALA A 91 -26.34 0.53 29.49
N SER A 92 -26.85 1.69 29.88
CA SER A 92 -27.74 1.85 31.04
C SER A 92 -29.23 1.65 30.73
N GLU A 93 -29.58 1.41 29.48
CA GLU A 93 -30.97 1.28 29.06
C GLU A 93 -31.53 -0.11 29.35
N LYS A 94 -32.82 -0.19 29.69
CA LYS A 94 -33.47 -1.45 30.06
C LYS A 94 -33.66 -2.40 28.86
N GLU A 95 -33.90 -1.83 27.68
CA GLU A 95 -34.13 -2.56 26.43
C GLU A 95 -33.27 -1.96 25.29
N PRO A 96 -31.94 -2.12 25.34
CA PRO A 96 -31.02 -1.48 24.39
C PRO A 96 -31.26 -1.91 22.93
N GLN A 97 -31.88 -3.08 22.72
CA GLN A 97 -32.14 -3.63 21.39
C GLN A 97 -33.31 -2.95 20.66
N ASN A 98 -34.18 -2.24 21.39
CA ASN A 98 -35.36 -1.58 20.83
C ASN A 98 -35.14 -0.06 20.65
N ILE A 99 -33.93 0.44 20.95
CA ILE A 99 -33.63 1.86 20.83
C ILE A 99 -33.46 2.21 19.36
N THR A 100 -34.17 3.24 18.95
CA THR A 100 -34.04 3.84 17.63
C THR A 100 -33.49 5.25 17.73
N TRP A 101 -32.73 5.66 16.72
CA TRP A 101 -32.27 7.04 16.61
C TRP A 101 -33.41 7.97 16.20
N LYS A 102 -33.35 9.18 16.75
CA LYS A 102 -34.27 10.25 16.35
C LYS A 102 -34.08 10.57 14.86
N GLU A 103 -35.16 11.06 14.26
CA GLU A 103 -35.11 11.63 12.92
C GLU A 103 -34.00 12.69 12.82
N GLY A 104 -33.24 12.67 11.72
CA GLY A 104 -32.18 13.65 11.45
C GLY A 104 -30.82 13.28 12.05
N VAL A 105 -30.70 12.11 12.70
CA VAL A 105 -29.38 11.54 13.01
C VAL A 105 -28.80 10.93 11.74
N THR A 106 -27.58 11.29 11.40
CA THR A 106 -26.84 10.74 10.26
C THR A 106 -25.54 10.07 10.73
N LEU A 107 -25.15 9.02 10.04
CA LEU A 107 -23.85 8.37 10.20
C LEU A 107 -23.21 8.29 8.83
N ASN A 108 -22.03 8.91 8.70
CA ASN A 108 -21.22 8.88 7.49
C ASN A 108 -19.85 8.34 7.82
N GLY A 109 -19.28 7.54 6.94
CA GLY A 109 -17.92 7.06 7.14
C GLY A 109 -17.31 6.38 5.94
N THR A 110 -16.00 6.28 5.98
CA THR A 110 -15.20 5.59 4.98
C THR A 110 -14.17 4.72 5.66
N ALA A 111 -13.82 3.61 5.01
CA ALA A 111 -12.77 2.72 5.50
C ALA A 111 -12.04 2.06 4.35
N GLY A 112 -10.79 1.65 4.60
CA GLY A 112 -9.96 1.03 3.60
C GLY A 112 -8.51 0.91 4.05
N VAL A 113 -7.59 0.99 3.10
CA VAL A 113 -6.16 0.76 3.32
C VAL A 113 -5.37 2.03 3.04
N SER A 114 -4.37 2.29 3.86
CA SER A 114 -3.42 3.37 3.66
C SER A 114 -2.00 2.84 3.62
N TRP A 115 -1.22 3.40 2.69
CA TRP A 115 0.21 3.17 2.57
C TRP A 115 0.95 4.46 2.83
N ASP A 116 2.03 4.37 3.58
CA ASP A 116 3.06 5.40 3.63
C ASP A 116 4.27 4.92 2.84
N GLY A 117 4.60 5.66 1.79
CA GLY A 117 5.69 5.35 0.88
C GLY A 117 6.71 6.47 0.85
N SER A 118 7.94 6.15 0.46
CA SER A 118 9.08 7.07 0.48
C SER A 118 8.88 8.37 -0.31
N GLU A 119 7.98 8.39 -1.29
CA GLU A 119 7.66 9.59 -2.06
C GLU A 119 6.33 10.22 -1.64
N SER A 120 5.31 9.40 -1.34
CA SER A 120 4.03 9.91 -0.87
C SER A 120 3.20 8.83 -0.21
N SER A 121 2.30 9.25 0.68
CA SER A 121 1.25 8.39 1.21
C SER A 121 0.03 8.33 0.26
N PHE A 122 -0.74 7.24 0.35
CA PHE A 122 -1.98 7.05 -0.40
C PHE A 122 -3.02 6.31 0.44
N LYS A 123 -4.29 6.70 0.31
CA LYS A 123 -5.44 6.04 0.93
C LYS A 123 -6.35 5.49 -0.15
N LEU A 124 -6.57 4.18 -0.16
CA LEU A 124 -7.57 3.53 -0.98
C LEU A 124 -8.83 3.29 -0.13
N THR A 125 -9.89 4.01 -0.45
CA THR A 125 -11.21 3.78 0.13
C THR A 125 -11.82 2.53 -0.48
N MET A 126 -12.23 1.58 0.37
CA MET A 126 -12.86 0.34 -0.06
C MET A 126 -14.34 0.28 0.32
N GLU A 127 -14.67 0.83 1.48
CA GLU A 127 -16.01 0.79 2.05
C GLU A 127 -16.48 2.20 2.39
N THR A 128 -17.76 2.43 2.18
CA THR A 128 -18.45 3.66 2.57
C THR A 128 -19.71 3.29 3.32
N ILE A 129 -20.02 4.04 4.37
CA ILE A 129 -21.28 3.92 5.10
C ILE A 129 -21.94 5.30 5.13
N ASP A 130 -23.22 5.32 4.77
CA ASP A 130 -24.07 6.52 4.79
C ASP A 130 -25.46 6.06 5.23
N LEU A 131 -25.81 6.41 6.45
CA LEU A 131 -27.08 6.06 7.08
C LEU A 131 -27.75 7.32 7.59
N VAL A 132 -29.06 7.44 7.33
CA VAL A 132 -29.88 8.55 7.78
C VAL A 132 -31.11 7.99 8.49
N SER A 133 -31.33 8.41 9.74
CA SER A 133 -32.55 8.05 10.48
C SER A 133 -33.68 8.99 10.08
N THR A 134 -34.79 8.43 9.59
CA THR A 134 -36.00 9.17 9.23
C THR A 134 -37.19 8.71 10.07
N LYS A 135 -38.35 9.39 9.96
CA LYS A 135 -39.57 8.94 10.65
C LYS A 135 -40.10 7.63 10.09
N GLU A 136 -39.97 7.44 8.77
CA GLU A 136 -40.45 6.27 8.04
C GLU A 136 -39.53 5.07 8.23
N VAL A 137 -38.21 5.33 8.36
CA VAL A 137 -37.17 4.30 8.53
C VAL A 137 -36.25 4.72 9.68
N PRO A 138 -36.69 4.53 10.93
CA PRO A 138 -35.87 4.83 12.09
C PRO A 138 -34.72 3.81 12.20
N LEU A 139 -33.50 4.29 12.40
CA LEU A 139 -32.34 3.41 12.55
C LEU A 139 -32.32 2.79 13.94
N VAL A 140 -32.29 1.46 14.01
CA VAL A 140 -32.11 0.71 15.26
C VAL A 140 -30.64 0.78 15.67
N VAL A 141 -30.37 1.23 16.90
CA VAL A 141 -29.00 1.51 17.36
C VAL A 141 -28.14 0.26 17.36
N GLN A 142 -28.71 -0.88 17.75
CA GLN A 142 -28.00 -2.17 17.78
C GLN A 142 -27.58 -2.64 16.38
N ASP A 143 -28.42 -2.40 15.36
CA ASP A 143 -28.11 -2.73 13.98
C ASP A 143 -26.98 -1.87 13.46
N VAL A 144 -26.98 -0.57 13.79
CA VAL A 144 -25.89 0.35 13.43
C VAL A 144 -24.56 -0.11 14.05
N ILE A 145 -24.54 -0.43 15.36
CA ILE A 145 -23.34 -0.97 16.02
C ILE A 145 -22.83 -2.23 15.31
N THR A 146 -23.75 -3.13 14.94
CA THR A 146 -23.43 -4.38 14.26
C THR A 146 -22.84 -4.14 12.87
N GLN A 147 -23.42 -3.20 12.12
CA GLN A 147 -22.89 -2.80 10.80
C GLN A 147 -21.49 -2.20 10.92
N LEU A 148 -21.25 -1.27 11.85
CA LEU A 148 -19.93 -0.66 12.06
C LEU A 148 -18.86 -1.71 12.39
N ARG A 149 -19.16 -2.64 13.30
CA ARG A 149 -18.24 -3.73 13.67
C ARG A 149 -18.01 -4.72 12.53
N THR A 150 -19.03 -4.97 11.72
CA THR A 150 -18.92 -5.84 10.55
C THR A 150 -18.03 -5.21 9.49
N LEU A 151 -18.20 -3.91 9.21
CA LEU A 151 -17.32 -3.16 8.31
C LEU A 151 -15.88 -3.12 8.84
N ASP A 152 -15.68 -2.91 10.15
CA ASP A 152 -14.34 -2.88 10.74
C ASP A 152 -13.60 -4.20 10.56
N ARG A 153 -14.29 -5.33 10.82
CA ARG A 153 -13.73 -6.66 10.57
C ARG A 153 -13.47 -6.89 9.09
N LYS A 154 -14.44 -6.59 8.23
CA LYS A 154 -14.30 -6.75 6.78
C LYS A 154 -13.04 -6.05 6.26
N VAL A 155 -12.87 -4.78 6.62
CA VAL A 155 -11.71 -3.99 6.18
C VAL A 155 -10.40 -4.55 6.74
N LYS A 156 -10.37 -5.04 7.98
CA LYS A 156 -9.18 -5.66 8.58
C LYS A 156 -8.84 -7.01 7.96
N ASP A 157 -9.84 -7.84 7.68
CA ASP A 157 -9.67 -9.19 7.13
C ASP A 157 -9.32 -9.14 5.63
N GLU A 158 -9.93 -8.22 4.88
CA GLU A 158 -9.69 -8.04 3.45
C GLU A 158 -8.47 -7.18 3.14
N ASN A 159 -7.92 -6.47 4.14
CA ASN A 159 -6.78 -5.55 4.01
C ASN A 159 -5.63 -6.17 3.21
N ASP A 160 -5.21 -7.38 3.57
CA ASP A 160 -4.06 -8.04 2.95
C ASP A 160 -4.31 -8.42 1.49
N ILE A 161 -5.54 -8.79 1.14
CA ILE A 161 -5.91 -9.24 -0.20
C ILE A 161 -6.04 -8.02 -1.12
N SER A 162 -6.85 -7.05 -0.71
CA SER A 162 -7.09 -5.84 -1.50
C SER A 162 -5.82 -5.00 -1.62
N ALA A 163 -4.96 -4.99 -0.60
CA ALA A 163 -3.68 -4.31 -0.70
C ALA A 163 -2.74 -4.95 -1.71
N LYS A 164 -2.65 -6.28 -1.73
CA LYS A 164 -1.82 -7.00 -2.72
C LYS A 164 -2.34 -6.83 -4.14
N GLN A 165 -3.66 -6.73 -4.32
CA GLN A 165 -4.26 -6.53 -5.64
C GLN A 165 -4.07 -5.12 -6.17
N ALA A 166 -4.09 -4.11 -5.29
CA ALA A 166 -3.91 -2.71 -5.68
C ALA A 166 -2.44 -2.36 -5.97
N LEU A 167 -1.48 -3.09 -5.39
CA LEU A 167 -0.05 -2.80 -5.49
C LEU A 167 0.63 -3.52 -6.66
N THR A 168 1.40 -2.76 -7.43
CA THR A 168 2.40 -3.30 -8.36
C THR A 168 3.79 -2.82 -7.94
N PHE A 169 4.77 -3.72 -7.96
CA PHE A 169 6.15 -3.41 -7.61
C PHE A 169 7.03 -3.37 -8.86
N SER A 170 7.89 -2.36 -8.93
CA SER A 170 8.83 -2.15 -10.02
C SER A 170 10.21 -1.76 -9.49
N GLU A 171 11.17 -1.63 -10.39
CA GLU A 171 12.39 -0.88 -10.08
C GLU A 171 12.05 0.56 -9.75
N ALA A 172 12.85 1.15 -8.86
CA ALA A 172 12.83 2.59 -8.66
C ALA A 172 13.14 3.29 -10.00
N PRO A 173 12.48 4.43 -10.30
CA PRO A 173 12.82 5.22 -11.48
C PRO A 173 14.32 5.50 -11.48
N SER A 174 15.03 5.04 -12.50
CA SER A 174 16.46 5.29 -12.60
C SER A 174 16.66 6.80 -12.78
N ALA A 175 17.04 7.47 -11.71
CA ALA A 175 17.60 8.81 -11.81
C ALA A 175 18.86 8.68 -12.65
N SER A 176 18.75 8.96 -13.95
CA SER A 176 19.85 8.99 -14.91
C SER A 176 20.76 10.19 -14.63
N PHE A 177 21.29 10.26 -13.40
CA PHE A 177 22.20 11.30 -12.97
C PHE A 177 23.64 10.94 -13.38
N THR A 178 23.96 9.65 -13.51
CA THR A 178 25.28 9.16 -13.92
C THR A 178 25.46 9.24 -15.44
N LEU A 179 24.51 8.79 -16.25
CA LEU A 179 24.64 8.89 -17.71
C LEU A 179 24.70 10.35 -18.18
N THR A 180 23.87 11.22 -17.60
CA THR A 180 23.87 12.65 -17.94
C THR A 180 25.19 13.32 -17.55
N LYS A 181 25.81 12.96 -16.42
CA LYS A 181 27.12 13.46 -16.03
C LYS A 181 28.26 12.92 -16.89
N PHE A 182 28.24 11.64 -17.26
CA PHE A 182 29.24 11.07 -18.17
C PHE A 182 29.10 11.64 -19.59
N LEU A 183 27.88 11.78 -20.12
CA LEU A 183 27.63 12.43 -21.41
C LEU A 183 28.00 13.93 -21.38
N ALA A 184 27.71 14.64 -20.29
CA ALA A 184 28.12 16.03 -20.13
C ALA A 184 29.65 16.18 -20.03
N ALA A 185 30.33 15.26 -19.37
CA ALA A 185 31.79 15.23 -19.30
C ALA A 185 32.42 14.90 -20.67
N LEU A 186 31.86 13.95 -21.42
CA LEU A 186 32.28 13.60 -22.78
C LEU A 186 32.01 14.71 -23.80
N ARG A 187 30.93 15.49 -23.63
CA ARG A 187 30.62 16.63 -24.50
C ARG A 187 31.52 17.85 -24.27
N ASN A 188 32.16 17.91 -23.09
CA ASN A 188 33.06 19.00 -22.70
C ASN A 188 34.56 18.64 -22.83
N MET A 189 34.87 17.48 -23.42
CA MET A 189 36.21 17.13 -23.94
C MET A 189 36.25 17.37 -25.44
#